data_AF-A0A100WLF8-F1
#
_entry.id   AF-A0A100WLF8-F1
#
_cell.length_a   1.000
_cell.length_b   1.000
_cell.length_c   1.000
_cell.angle_alpha   90.00
_cell.angle_beta   90.00
_cell.angle_gamma   90.00
#
_symmetry.space_group_name_H-M   'P 1'
#
loop_
_entity.id
_entity.type
_entity.pdbx_description
1 polymer ?
#
loop_
_entity_poly.entity_id
_entity_poly.type
_entity_poly.pdbx_seq_one_letter_code
_entity_poly.pdbx_strand_id
1 'polypeptide(L)'
;MPCATALWIGEQDELTDRPTSDRRDSPRDRRPAESCKDGAVSDEPRFVDVVNPTPDEIRAWAYSGAFEPMQDWDLVIADVDNLQLLLELIGDQACPARDYLLGSLYCLFGHSDRTDPRLLSAADAAQTGSDPWIATWGRRVCRVVENPSEFNRADWCDWDGYRLTPNG
;
A
#
# COMPACT_ATOMS: atom_id res chain seq x y z
N MET A 1 11.83 -40.87 -17.32
CA MET A 1 12.24 -41.21 -18.71
C MET A 1 12.31 -39.92 -19.51
N PRO A 2 13.43 -39.63 -20.20
CA PRO A 2 13.61 -38.43 -21.01
C PRO A 2 13.33 -38.70 -22.50
N CYS A 3 12.89 -37.69 -23.23
CA CYS A 3 13.00 -37.56 -24.70
C CYS A 3 12.91 -36.06 -25.01
N ALA A 4 14.00 -35.35 -25.30
CA ALA A 4 14.71 -35.27 -26.59
C ALA A 4 14.15 -34.15 -27.52
N THR A 5 14.86 -33.02 -27.50
CA THR A 5 15.38 -32.16 -28.60
C THR A 5 14.84 -32.34 -30.03
N ALA A 6 14.48 -31.24 -30.71
CA ALA A 6 15.24 -30.64 -31.83
C ALA A 6 14.53 -29.46 -32.54
N LEU A 7 15.37 -28.54 -33.03
CA LEU A 7 15.14 -27.32 -33.83
C LEU A 7 14.33 -27.55 -35.13
N TRP A 8 13.77 -26.47 -35.71
CA TRP A 8 14.01 -26.05 -37.11
C TRP A 8 13.67 -24.56 -37.34
N ILE A 9 14.43 -23.96 -38.26
CA ILE A 9 14.51 -22.55 -38.72
C ILE A 9 13.77 -22.42 -40.08
N GLY A 10 13.28 -21.21 -40.41
CA GLY A 10 13.00 -20.73 -41.79
C GLY A 10 12.09 -19.50 -41.75
N GLU A 11 12.55 -18.25 -41.95
CA GLU A 11 13.07 -17.58 -43.16
C GLU A 11 11.99 -17.30 -44.25
N GLN A 12 11.58 -16.03 -44.29
CA GLN A 12 11.15 -15.11 -45.38
C GLN A 12 10.23 -15.57 -46.52
N ASP A 13 9.21 -14.74 -46.83
CA ASP A 13 9.11 -14.13 -48.15
C ASP A 13 8.26 -12.85 -48.18
N GLU A 14 8.55 -12.03 -49.19
CA GLU A 14 8.33 -10.60 -49.36
C GLU A 14 7.03 -10.25 -50.15
N LEU A 15 6.68 -8.96 -50.11
CA LEU A 15 6.18 -8.16 -51.25
C LEU A 15 4.65 -8.07 -51.51
N THR A 16 4.09 -6.87 -51.27
CA THR A 16 3.57 -6.01 -52.36
C THR A 16 3.25 -4.59 -51.87
N ASP A 17 3.67 -3.61 -52.67
CA ASP A 17 3.69 -2.18 -52.41
C ASP A 17 2.67 -1.43 -53.32
N ARG A 18 2.11 -0.33 -52.78
CA ARG A 18 1.51 0.87 -53.42
C ARG A 18 0.04 0.87 -53.95
N PRO A 19 -0.52 2.07 -54.29
CA PRO A 19 -0.86 3.18 -53.38
C PRO A 19 -2.24 3.80 -53.74
N THR A 20 -2.85 4.65 -52.90
CA THR A 20 -3.81 5.65 -53.42
C THR A 20 -3.82 6.92 -52.56
N SER A 21 -3.57 8.05 -53.22
CA SER A 21 -3.75 9.41 -52.71
C SER A 21 -5.23 9.76 -52.60
N ASP A 22 -5.63 10.60 -51.64
CA ASP A 22 -6.06 11.97 -51.99
C ASP A 22 -6.28 12.83 -50.74
N ARG A 23 -6.09 14.13 -50.98
CA ARG A 23 -6.15 15.30 -50.11
C ARG A 23 -7.43 15.41 -49.28
N ARG A 24 -7.28 16.01 -48.10
CA ARG A 24 -8.03 17.22 -47.75
C ARG A 24 -7.32 18.01 -46.65
N ASP A 25 -6.73 19.11 -47.08
CA ASP A 25 -6.21 20.19 -46.24
C ASP A 25 -7.29 21.28 -46.19
N SER A 26 -7.69 21.71 -44.99
CA SER A 26 -8.62 22.83 -44.74
C SER A 26 -8.74 23.15 -43.24
N PRO A 27 -9.07 24.40 -42.87
CA PRO A 27 -8.14 25.29 -42.21
C PRO A 27 -8.53 25.66 -40.76
N ARG A 28 -7.51 26.10 -40.02
CA ARG A 28 -7.53 26.93 -38.79
C ARG A 28 -8.90 27.06 -38.10
N ASP A 29 -9.03 26.39 -36.95
CA ASP A 29 -9.80 26.96 -35.86
C ASP A 29 -8.91 27.18 -34.63
N ARG A 30 -9.04 28.37 -34.06
CA ARG A 30 -8.19 28.92 -33.02
C ARG A 30 -8.53 28.20 -31.72
N ARG A 31 -7.61 27.37 -31.19
CA ARG A 31 -7.65 27.08 -29.75
C ARG A 31 -7.21 28.34 -29.00
N PRO A 32 -8.01 28.91 -28.10
CA PRO A 32 -7.48 29.82 -27.10
C PRO A 32 -6.39 29.08 -26.33
N ALA A 33 -5.25 29.72 -26.11
CA ALA A 33 -4.30 29.26 -25.12
C ALA A 33 -5.04 29.22 -23.79
N GLU A 34 -5.32 28.01 -23.28
CA GLU A 34 -5.74 27.83 -21.90
C GLU A 34 -4.60 28.36 -21.04
N SER A 35 -4.84 29.57 -20.54
CA SER A 35 -4.01 30.26 -19.58
C SER A 35 -3.82 29.37 -18.38
N CYS A 36 -2.62 28.78 -18.24
CA CYS A 36 -2.14 28.17 -17.01
C CYS A 36 -2.35 29.17 -15.87
N LYS A 37 -3.38 29.01 -15.04
CA LYS A 37 -3.56 29.78 -13.81
C LYS A 37 -4.66 29.20 -12.92
N ASP A 38 -4.56 27.92 -12.62
CA ASP A 38 -5.03 27.43 -11.34
C ASP A 38 -3.80 27.14 -10.51
N GLY A 39 -3.44 28.10 -9.65
CA GLY A 39 -2.60 27.80 -8.51
C GLY A 39 -3.38 26.87 -7.60
N ALA A 40 -3.35 25.57 -7.90
CA ALA A 40 -3.62 24.56 -6.91
C ALA A 40 -2.58 24.80 -5.81
N VAL A 41 -3.02 25.35 -4.68
CA VAL A 41 -2.27 25.23 -3.45
C VAL A 41 -2.05 23.73 -3.30
N SER A 42 -0.80 23.29 -3.30
CA SER A 42 -0.49 21.90 -3.00
C SER A 42 -0.96 21.70 -1.56
N ASP A 43 -2.16 21.13 -1.38
CA ASP A 43 -2.71 20.69 -0.09
C ASP A 43 -1.98 19.41 0.37
N GLU A 44 -0.67 19.38 0.18
CA GLU A 44 0.17 18.31 0.68
C GLU A 44 0.21 18.39 2.20
N PRO A 45 0.05 17.24 2.88
CA PRO A 45 0.08 17.18 4.33
C PRO A 45 1.43 17.69 4.84
N ARG A 46 1.39 18.55 5.84
CA ARG A 46 2.58 19.14 6.45
C ARG A 46 2.84 18.52 7.81
N PHE A 47 4.11 18.21 8.06
CA PHE A 47 4.58 17.67 9.32
C PHE A 47 5.49 18.70 10.00
N VAL A 48 5.28 18.92 11.29
CA VAL A 48 6.19 19.72 12.12
C VAL A 48 7.49 18.95 12.35
N ASP A 49 7.38 17.67 12.67
CA ASP A 49 8.49 16.73 12.77
C ASP A 49 8.11 15.43 12.06
N VAL A 50 8.72 15.17 10.90
CA VAL A 50 8.37 14.01 10.07
C VAL A 50 8.81 12.68 10.70
N VAL A 51 9.71 12.66 11.67
CA VAL A 51 10.08 11.40 12.37
C VAL A 51 9.32 11.20 13.68
N ASN A 52 8.49 12.17 14.06
CA ASN A 52 7.62 12.11 15.24
C ASN A 52 6.28 12.83 14.95
N PRO A 53 5.50 12.30 14.00
CA PRO A 53 4.25 12.92 13.58
C PRO A 53 3.18 12.82 14.66
N THR A 54 2.35 13.85 14.76
CA THR A 54 1.16 13.82 15.60
C THR A 54 0.06 12.96 14.97
N PRO A 55 -0.89 12.43 15.77
CA PRO A 55 -2.05 11.70 15.24
C PRO A 55 -2.84 12.47 14.17
N ASP A 56 -2.96 13.79 14.32
CA ASP A 56 -3.68 14.62 13.35
C ASP A 56 -2.91 14.77 12.03
N GLU A 57 -1.58 14.85 12.07
CA GLU A 57 -0.74 14.87 10.88
C GLU A 57 -0.78 13.52 10.14
N ILE A 58 -0.74 12.40 10.88
CA ILE A 58 -0.90 11.06 10.30
C ILE A 58 -2.27 10.94 9.62
N ARG A 59 -3.34 11.38 10.28
CA ARG A 59 -4.70 11.35 9.72
C ARG A 59 -4.80 12.23 8.48
N ALA A 60 -4.28 13.46 8.53
CA ALA A 60 -4.29 14.37 7.39
C ALA A 60 -3.56 13.75 6.19
N TRP A 61 -2.41 13.11 6.42
CA TRP A 61 -1.69 12.39 5.37
C TRP A 61 -2.48 11.20 4.82
N ALA A 62 -3.06 10.37 5.70
CA ALA A 62 -3.79 9.17 5.33
C ALA A 62 -4.94 9.44 4.34
N TYR A 63 -5.58 10.62 4.45
CA TYR A 63 -6.67 11.05 3.57
C TYR A 63 -6.25 11.97 2.42
N SER A 64 -4.97 12.37 2.34
CA SER A 64 -4.51 13.32 1.31
C SER A 64 -4.28 12.69 -0.07
N GLY A 65 -4.02 11.38 -0.12
CA GLY A 65 -3.57 10.70 -1.35
C GLY A 65 -2.12 11.03 -1.74
N ALA A 66 -1.40 11.79 -0.92
CA ALA A 66 0.02 12.05 -1.10
C ALA A 66 0.86 10.76 -0.92
N PHE A 67 2.04 10.74 -1.53
CA PHE A 67 3.02 9.71 -1.26
C PHE A 67 3.52 9.79 0.19
N GLU A 68 4.20 8.74 0.61
CA GLU A 68 4.87 8.70 1.91
C GLU A 68 5.87 9.85 2.09
N PRO A 69 5.88 10.55 3.24
CA PRO A 69 6.66 11.78 3.42
C PRO A 69 8.18 11.55 3.44
N MET A 70 8.60 10.32 3.76
CA MET A 70 9.99 9.91 3.81
C MET A 70 10.14 8.39 3.61
N GLN A 71 11.38 7.93 3.46
CA GLN A 71 11.69 6.50 3.46
C GLN A 71 11.38 5.88 4.83
N ASP A 72 10.95 4.61 4.84
CA ASP A 72 10.63 3.83 6.03
C ASP A 72 9.52 4.49 6.89
N TRP A 73 8.65 5.27 6.25
CA TRP A 73 7.55 5.96 6.91
C TRP A 73 6.59 4.99 7.61
N ASP A 74 6.41 3.79 7.06
CA ASP A 74 5.65 2.71 7.66
C ASP A 74 6.20 2.31 9.02
N LEU A 75 7.51 2.39 9.23
CA LEU A 75 8.17 2.15 10.51
C LEU A 75 8.03 3.33 11.46
N VAL A 76 8.05 4.56 10.96
CA VAL A 76 7.89 5.77 11.79
C VAL A 76 6.52 5.80 12.47
N ILE A 77 5.45 5.42 11.76
CA ILE A 77 4.09 5.43 12.32
C ILE A 77 3.71 4.12 13.04
N ALA A 78 4.53 3.07 12.91
CA ALA A 78 4.35 1.75 13.54
C ALA A 78 4.70 1.75 15.05
N ASP A 79 4.12 2.68 15.80
CA ASP A 79 4.30 2.84 17.24
C ASP A 79 3.06 2.39 18.01
N VAL A 80 3.24 1.78 19.18
CA VAL A 80 2.14 1.36 20.06
C VAL A 80 1.27 2.55 20.49
N ASP A 81 1.83 3.76 20.61
CA ASP A 81 1.06 4.96 20.90
C ASP A 81 0.12 5.37 19.74
N ASN A 82 0.43 4.93 18.51
CA ASN A 82 -0.43 5.10 17.33
C ASN A 82 -1.38 3.92 17.09
N LEU A 83 -1.32 2.85 17.89
CA LEU A 83 -2.08 1.60 17.65
C LEU A 83 -3.58 1.83 17.43
N GLN A 84 -4.21 2.64 18.26
CA GLN A 84 -5.65 2.92 18.14
C GLN A 84 -5.97 3.74 16.89
N LEU A 85 -5.11 4.70 16.54
CA LEU A 85 -5.25 5.49 15.33
C LEU A 85 -5.11 4.61 14.09
N LEU A 86 -4.13 3.71 14.06
CA LEU A 86 -3.94 2.77 12.95
C LEU A 86 -5.19 1.90 12.77
N LEU A 87 -5.72 1.31 13.84
CA LEU A 87 -6.93 0.49 13.78
C LEU A 87 -8.16 1.28 13.31
N GLU A 88 -8.32 2.53 13.77
CA GLU A 88 -9.39 3.44 13.31
C GLU A 88 -9.30 3.69 11.80
N LEU A 89 -8.14 4.12 11.32
CA LEU A 89 -7.95 4.50 9.91
C LEU A 89 -8.01 3.29 8.97
N ILE A 90 -7.50 2.13 9.39
CA ILE A 90 -7.60 0.88 8.61
C ILE A 90 -9.06 0.40 8.53
N GLY A 91 -9.84 0.60 9.60
CA GLY A 91 -11.25 0.22 9.63
C GLY A 91 -12.13 1.05 8.69
N ASP A 92 -11.71 2.28 8.38
CA ASP A 92 -12.40 3.14 7.44
C ASP A 92 -12.11 2.74 5.98
N GLN A 93 -13.14 2.22 5.30
CA GLN A 93 -13.05 1.84 3.89
C GLN A 93 -12.88 3.03 2.94
N ALA A 94 -13.14 4.25 3.41
CA ALA A 94 -12.90 5.47 2.63
C ALA A 94 -11.46 5.99 2.75
N CYS A 95 -10.63 5.46 3.66
CA CYS A 95 -9.25 5.90 3.86
C CYS A 95 -8.36 5.47 2.68
N PRO A 96 -7.83 6.42 1.88
CA PRO A 96 -6.95 6.11 0.75
C PRO A 96 -5.68 5.36 1.14
N ALA A 97 -5.08 5.70 2.28
CA ALA A 97 -3.84 5.06 2.76
C ALA A 97 -4.08 3.73 3.51
N ARG A 98 -5.30 3.17 3.49
CA ARG A 98 -5.68 2.00 4.29
C ARG A 98 -4.71 0.81 4.16
N ASP A 99 -4.34 0.44 2.94
CA ASP A 99 -3.47 -0.72 2.70
C ASP A 99 -2.02 -0.48 3.17
N TYR A 100 -1.56 0.78 3.09
CA TYR A 100 -0.27 1.18 3.64
C TYR A 100 -0.27 1.09 5.16
N LEU A 101 -1.29 1.65 5.80
CA LEU A 101 -1.47 1.64 7.26
C LEU A 101 -1.59 0.21 7.80
N LEU A 102 -2.22 -0.70 7.05
CA LEU A 102 -2.23 -2.12 7.39
C LEU A 102 -0.81 -2.68 7.44
N GLY A 103 0.06 -2.33 6.48
CA GLY A 103 1.48 -2.66 6.53
C GLY A 103 2.15 -2.16 7.81
N SER A 104 1.95 -0.89 8.15
CA SER A 104 2.46 -0.30 9.41
C SER A 104 1.96 -1.03 10.65
N LEU A 105 0.70 -1.48 10.69
CA LEU A 105 0.15 -2.25 11.81
C LEU A 105 0.84 -3.62 11.98
N TYR A 106 1.21 -4.27 10.87
CA TYR A 106 2.01 -5.50 10.93
C TYR A 106 3.45 -5.21 11.37
N CYS A 107 4.07 -4.15 10.85
CA CYS A 107 5.39 -3.69 11.29
C CYS A 107 5.39 -3.37 12.80
N LEU A 108 4.33 -2.74 13.32
CA LEU A 108 4.18 -2.42 14.74
C LEU A 108 4.33 -3.69 15.58
N PHE A 109 3.56 -4.75 15.29
CA PHE A 109 3.70 -5.99 16.04
C PHE A 109 5.08 -6.64 15.85
N GLY A 110 5.61 -6.64 14.63
CA GLY A 110 6.90 -7.26 14.31
C GLY A 110 8.10 -6.62 15.03
N HIS A 111 7.97 -5.35 15.45
CA HIS A 111 9.01 -4.60 16.16
C HIS A 111 8.72 -4.38 17.65
N SER A 112 7.48 -4.55 18.09
CA SER A 112 7.08 -4.31 19.48
C SER A 112 7.55 -5.42 20.42
N ASP A 113 7.53 -5.11 21.72
CA ASP A 113 7.46 -6.15 22.73
C ASP A 113 6.14 -6.90 22.58
N ARG A 114 6.22 -8.18 22.18
CA ARG A 114 5.07 -9.08 21.98
C ARG A 114 4.29 -9.35 23.28
N THR A 115 4.76 -8.86 24.42
CA THR A 115 4.07 -8.93 25.70
C THR A 115 3.41 -7.61 26.13
N ASP A 116 3.46 -6.54 25.30
CA ASP A 116 2.80 -5.27 25.61
C ASP A 116 1.28 -5.48 25.77
N PRO A 117 0.70 -5.20 26.95
CA PRO A 117 -0.71 -5.48 27.22
C PRO A 117 -1.67 -4.66 26.35
N ARG A 118 -1.27 -3.47 25.88
CA ARG A 118 -2.09 -2.64 24.98
C ARG A 118 -2.25 -3.33 23.63
N LEU A 119 -1.15 -3.87 23.12
CA LEU A 119 -1.14 -4.61 21.87
C LEU A 119 -1.97 -5.89 21.99
N LEU A 120 -1.73 -6.68 23.04
CA LEU A 120 -2.45 -7.93 23.28
C LEU A 120 -3.96 -7.70 23.43
N SER A 121 -4.36 -6.68 24.20
CA SER A 121 -5.76 -6.33 24.37
C SER A 121 -6.42 -5.86 23.07
N ALA A 122 -5.69 -5.11 22.23
CA ALA A 122 -6.21 -4.66 20.94
C ALA A 122 -6.37 -5.82 19.96
N ALA A 123 -5.41 -6.75 19.92
CA ALA A 123 -5.47 -7.93 19.07
C ALA A 123 -6.63 -8.87 19.44
N ASP A 124 -6.84 -9.10 20.74
CA ASP A 124 -7.96 -9.92 21.24
C ASP A 124 -9.31 -9.29 20.88
N ALA A 125 -9.45 -7.97 21.01
CA ALA A 125 -10.66 -7.28 20.56
C ALA A 125 -10.82 -7.37 19.02
N ALA A 126 -9.74 -7.13 18.28
CA ALA A 126 -9.73 -7.10 16.82
C ALA A 126 -10.17 -8.43 16.19
N GLN A 127 -9.80 -9.57 16.76
CA GLN A 127 -10.03 -10.89 16.14
C GLN A 127 -11.53 -11.21 15.91
N THR A 128 -12.43 -10.55 16.64
CA THR A 128 -13.89 -10.68 16.53
C THR A 128 -14.56 -9.50 15.82
N GLY A 129 -13.76 -8.55 15.33
CA GLY A 129 -14.22 -7.36 14.61
C GLY A 129 -14.80 -7.66 13.23
N SER A 130 -15.51 -6.67 12.67
CA SER A 130 -16.17 -6.79 11.37
C SER A 130 -15.24 -6.54 10.18
N ASP A 131 -14.16 -5.78 10.34
CA ASP A 131 -13.17 -5.60 9.28
C ASP A 131 -12.32 -6.88 9.17
N PRO A 132 -12.33 -7.58 8.01
CA PRO A 132 -11.69 -8.89 7.87
C PRO A 132 -10.16 -8.82 7.97
N TRP A 133 -9.54 -7.70 7.59
CA TRP A 133 -8.09 -7.53 7.63
C TRP A 133 -7.61 -7.32 9.06
N ILE A 134 -8.29 -6.44 9.80
CA ILE A 134 -8.03 -6.21 11.23
C ILE A 134 -8.30 -7.49 12.02
N ALA A 135 -9.39 -8.20 11.71
CA ALA A 135 -9.70 -9.46 12.39
C ALA A 135 -8.66 -10.55 12.13
N THR A 136 -8.14 -10.67 10.90
CA THR A 136 -7.05 -11.59 10.58
C THR A 136 -5.75 -11.20 11.27
N TRP A 137 -5.41 -9.92 11.34
CA TRP A 137 -4.27 -9.44 12.12
C TRP A 137 -4.40 -9.84 13.59
N GLY A 138 -5.55 -9.61 14.22
CA GLY A 138 -5.81 -10.00 15.61
C GLY A 138 -5.61 -11.50 15.84
N ARG A 139 -6.19 -12.35 14.99
CA ARG A 139 -6.00 -13.82 15.07
C ARG A 139 -4.54 -14.23 14.96
N ARG A 140 -3.78 -13.60 14.05
CA ARG A 140 -2.34 -13.90 13.87
C ARG A 140 -1.52 -13.53 15.10
N VAL A 141 -1.82 -12.39 15.71
CA VAL A 141 -1.16 -11.94 16.94
C VAL A 141 -1.42 -12.94 18.05
N CYS A 142 -2.68 -13.30 18.29
CA CYS A 142 -3.06 -14.29 19.30
C CYS A 142 -2.37 -15.64 19.07
N ARG A 143 -2.29 -16.12 17.82
CA ARG A 143 -1.58 -17.36 17.48
C ARG A 143 -0.09 -17.30 17.81
N VAL A 144 0.59 -16.19 17.52
CA VAL A 144 2.01 -15.99 17.87
C VAL A 144 2.20 -15.95 19.39
N VAL A 145 1.27 -15.34 20.13
CA VAL A 145 1.33 -15.29 21.58
C VAL A 145 1.21 -16.69 22.19
N GLU A 146 0.31 -17.52 21.64
CA GLU A 146 0.14 -18.93 22.04
C GLU A 146 1.32 -19.81 21.60
N ASN A 147 1.94 -19.50 20.46
CA ASN A 147 3.01 -20.28 19.83
C ASN A 147 4.21 -19.39 19.44
N PRO A 148 4.99 -18.85 20.41
CA PRO A 148 6.04 -17.86 20.10
C PRO A 148 7.12 -18.35 19.14
N SER A 149 7.35 -19.66 19.06
CA SER A 149 8.31 -20.27 18.14
C SER A 149 7.89 -20.19 16.66
N GLU A 150 6.62 -19.91 16.37
CA GLU A 150 6.12 -19.72 15.00
C GLU A 150 6.36 -18.29 14.48
N PHE A 151 6.83 -17.37 15.33
CA PHE A 151 7.10 -16.01 14.92
C PHE A 151 8.31 -15.94 13.98
N ASN A 152 8.09 -15.41 12.78
CA ASN A 152 9.12 -15.04 11.83
C ASN A 152 8.92 -13.58 11.43
N ARG A 153 9.87 -12.71 11.79
CA ARG A 153 9.76 -11.27 11.54
C ARG A 153 9.57 -10.91 10.06
N ALA A 154 10.16 -11.65 9.13
CA ALA A 154 10.02 -11.39 7.70
C ALA A 154 8.56 -11.53 7.25
N ASP A 155 7.86 -12.57 7.72
CA ASP A 155 6.46 -12.81 7.37
C ASP A 155 5.53 -11.70 7.89
N TRP A 156 5.95 -10.97 8.92
CA TRP A 156 5.21 -9.85 9.49
C TRP A 156 5.56 -8.52 8.81
N CYS A 157 6.83 -8.20 8.64
CA CYS A 157 7.25 -6.86 8.21
C CYS A 157 7.52 -6.71 6.70
N ASP A 158 7.66 -7.80 5.93
CA ASP A 158 7.98 -7.69 4.51
C ASP A 158 6.76 -7.31 3.65
N TRP A 159 7.02 -6.61 2.54
CA TRP A 159 5.98 -6.21 1.61
C TRP A 159 5.25 -7.40 0.96
N ASP A 160 5.87 -8.59 0.91
CA ASP A 160 5.27 -9.82 0.39
C ASP A 160 4.69 -10.75 1.47
N GLY A 161 4.61 -10.29 2.73
CA GLY A 161 4.23 -11.09 3.88
C GLY A 161 2.71 -11.19 4.16
N TYR A 162 2.37 -11.38 5.43
CA TYR A 162 1.01 -11.63 5.90
C TYR A 162 0.00 -10.55 5.51
N ARG A 163 0.41 -9.30 5.37
CA ARG A 163 -0.46 -8.18 5.01
C ARG A 163 -1.13 -8.31 3.62
N LEU A 164 -0.69 -9.23 2.76
CA LEU A 164 -1.30 -9.46 1.43
C LEU A 164 -2.44 -10.49 1.44
N THR A 165 -2.65 -11.19 2.55
CA THR A 165 -3.62 -12.30 2.64
C THR A 165 -4.70 -11.97 3.68
N PRO A 166 -5.93 -11.60 3.24
CA PRO A 166 -7.02 -11.25 4.15
C PRO A 166 -7.59 -12.48 4.86
N ASN A 167 -7.46 -13.65 4.24
CA ASN A 167 -7.80 -14.93 4.81
C ASN A 167 -6.48 -15.58 5.21
N GLY A 168 -6.33 -15.83 6.52
CA GLY A 168 -5.22 -16.61 7.05
C GLY A 168 -5.25 -18.04 6.54
#